data_AF-A0A935F029-F1
#
_entry.id   AF-A0A935F029-F1
#
_cell.length_a   1.000
_cell.length_b   1.000
_cell.length_c   1.000
_cell.angle_alpha   90.00
_cell.angle_beta   90.00
_cell.angle_gamma   90.00
#
_symmetry.space_group_name_H-M   'P 1'
#
loop_
_entity.id
_entity.type
_entity.pdbx_description
1 polymer ?
#
loop_
_entity_poly.entity_id
_entity_poly.type
_entity_poly.pdbx_seq_one_letter_code
_entity_poly.pdbx_strand_id
1 'polypeptide(L)'
;MTKLSDQTLRMINQLPKDVRAKVDGVIRTHVSACLKNGSPVENLDRLFIEAVEVIRMEERFPEPKKDYLHDVEPFRHYDQYSSPRDL
;
A
#
# COMPACT_ATOMS: atom_id res chain seq x y z
N MET A 1 7.10 -10.82 24.78
CA MET A 1 7.24 -9.61 23.95
C MET A 1 8.36 -9.86 22.96
N THR A 2 8.05 -9.93 21.68
CA THR A 2 9.04 -10.00 20.59
C THR A 2 9.88 -8.72 20.65
N LYS A 3 11.17 -8.86 20.93
CA LYS A 3 12.11 -7.74 20.99
C LYS A 3 12.53 -7.39 19.56
N LEU A 4 12.56 -6.10 19.23
CA LEU A 4 13.18 -5.63 17.99
C LEU A 4 14.68 -5.87 18.04
N SER A 5 15.29 -6.15 16.89
CA SER A 5 16.74 -6.23 16.78
C SER A 5 17.38 -4.85 16.99
N ASP A 6 18.59 -4.84 17.55
CA ASP A 6 19.38 -3.62 17.73
C ASP A 6 19.65 -2.91 16.39
N GLN A 7 19.77 -3.67 15.31
CA GLN A 7 19.95 -3.13 13.96
C GLN A 7 18.71 -2.35 13.52
N THR A 8 17.52 -2.93 13.70
CA THR A 8 16.24 -2.28 13.36
C THR A 8 16.03 -1.02 14.20
N LEU A 9 16.34 -1.07 15.49
CA LEU A 9 16.24 0.09 16.39
C LEU A 9 17.18 1.23 15.95
N ARG A 10 18.42 0.92 15.57
CA ARG A 10 19.36 1.93 15.04
C ARG A 10 18.84 2.53 13.75
N MET A 11 18.32 1.71 12.83
CA MET A 11 17.73 2.16 11.57
C MET A 11 16.60 3.16 11.83
N ILE A 12 15.62 2.82 12.68
CA ILE A 12 14.47 3.68 12.99
C ILE A 12 14.94 5.01 13.62
N ASN A 13 15.92 4.94 14.52
CA ASN A 13 16.45 6.13 15.19
C ASN A 13 17.21 7.07 14.27
N GLN A 14 17.76 6.58 13.17
CA GLN A 14 18.43 7.38 12.14
C GLN A 14 17.45 8.04 11.16
N LEU A 15 16.18 7.63 11.14
CA LEU A 15 15.18 8.24 10.24
C LEU A 15 14.84 9.67 10.68
N PRO A 16 14.59 10.59 9.71
CA PRO A 16 14.01 11.89 9.97
C PRO A 16 12.69 11.78 10.74
N LYS A 17 12.37 12.80 11.56
CA LYS A 17 11.16 12.81 12.39
C LYS A 17 9.88 12.62 11.56
N ASP A 18 9.80 13.26 10.40
CA ASP A 18 8.63 13.21 9.52
C ASP A 18 8.42 11.80 8.95
N VAL A 19 9.50 11.16 8.49
CA VAL A 19 9.46 9.77 7.99
C VAL A 19 9.09 8.81 9.09
N ARG A 20 9.63 9.00 10.30
CA ARG A 20 9.30 8.16 11.46
C ARG A 20 7.81 8.22 11.81
N ALA A 21 7.21 9.39 11.77
CA ALA A 21 5.78 9.56 12.02
C ALA A 21 4.92 8.82 10.98
N LYS A 22 5.32 8.84 9.70
CA LYS A 22 4.64 8.08 8.63
C LYS A 22 4.77 6.57 8.84
N VAL A 23 5.98 6.09 9.14
CA VAL A 23 6.25 4.67 9.44
C VAL A 23 5.43 4.19 10.64
N ASP A 24 5.36 4.97 11.72
CA ASP A 24 4.50 4.67 12.88
C ASP A 24 3.01 4.53 12.48
N GLY A 25 2.55 5.37 11.55
CA GLY A 25 1.19 5.29 11.00
C GLY A 25 0.92 3.98 10.26
N VAL A 26 1.84 3.55 9.41
CA VAL A 26 1.74 2.26 8.67
C VAL A 26 1.69 1.09 9.64
N ILE A 27 2.59 1.08 10.62
CA ILE A 27 2.70 -0.02 11.60
C ILE A 27 1.45 -0.10 12.46
N ARG A 28 0.94 1.04 12.97
CA ARG A 28 -0.30 1.07 13.76
C ARG A 28 -1.48 0.55 12.95
N THR A 29 -1.58 0.96 11.68
CA THR A 29 -2.63 0.49 10.78
C THR A 29 -2.55 -1.02 10.60
N HIS A 30 -1.36 -1.56 10.30
CA HIS A 30 -1.14 -2.99 10.12
C HIS A 30 -1.49 -3.79 11.39
N VAL A 31 -0.96 -3.38 12.55
CA VAL A 31 -1.26 -4.05 13.83
C VAL A 31 -2.76 -4.00 14.13
N SER A 32 -3.41 -2.86 13.89
CA SER A 32 -4.86 -2.74 14.09
C SER A 32 -5.66 -3.66 13.18
N ALA A 33 -5.22 -3.85 11.93
CA ALA A 33 -5.85 -4.76 10.97
C ALA A 33 -5.65 -6.22 11.37
N CYS A 34 -4.43 -6.61 11.76
CA CYS A 34 -4.13 -7.94 12.29
C CYS A 34 -5.00 -8.27 13.50
N LEU A 35 -5.11 -7.34 14.46
CA LEU A 35 -5.96 -7.50 15.64
C LEU A 35 -7.44 -7.67 15.27
N LYS A 36 -7.97 -6.85 14.36
CA LYS A 36 -9.36 -6.97 13.89
C LYS A 36 -9.64 -8.30 13.19
N ASN A 37 -8.67 -8.82 12.45
CA ASN A 37 -8.78 -10.05 11.69
C ASN A 37 -8.41 -11.30 12.51
N GLY A 38 -8.03 -11.16 13.78
CA GLY A 38 -7.54 -12.27 14.61
C GLY A 38 -6.25 -12.90 14.07
N SER A 39 -5.51 -12.19 13.22
CA SER A 39 -4.26 -12.68 12.62
C SER A 39 -3.07 -12.31 13.50
N PRO A 40 -2.12 -13.23 13.75
CA PRO A 40 -0.93 -12.93 14.55
C PRO A 40 0.00 -11.96 13.81
N VAL A 41 0.66 -11.07 14.55
CA VAL A 41 1.76 -10.28 14.02
C VAL A 41 3.03 -11.12 14.11
N GLU A 42 3.51 -11.62 12.98
CA GLU A 42 4.58 -12.63 12.95
C GLU A 42 5.95 -12.05 13.32
N ASN A 43 6.47 -11.13 12.51
CA ASN A 43 7.83 -10.62 12.64
C ASN A 43 7.85 -9.09 12.64
N LEU A 44 8.07 -8.52 13.83
CA LEU A 44 8.15 -7.07 14.01
C LEU A 44 9.32 -6.45 13.24
N ASP A 45 10.50 -7.07 13.23
CA ASP A 45 11.65 -6.50 12.50
C ASP A 45 11.35 -6.36 11.01
N ARG A 46 10.76 -7.40 10.42
CA ARG A 46 10.32 -7.38 9.02
C ARG A 46 9.29 -6.29 8.77
N LEU A 47 8.29 -6.17 9.65
CA LEU A 47 7.25 -5.14 9.54
C LEU A 47 7.85 -3.72 9.52
N PHE A 48 8.84 -3.43 10.38
CA PHE A 48 9.50 -2.13 10.39
C PHE A 48 10.30 -1.87 9.12
N ILE A 49 11.02 -2.86 8.61
CA ILE A 49 11.80 -2.75 7.36
C ILE A 49 10.85 -2.47 6.19
N GLU A 50 9.79 -3.27 6.04
CA GLU A 50 8.80 -3.11 4.98
C GLU A 50 8.08 -1.77 5.06
N ALA A 51 7.70 -1.32 6.26
CA ALA A 51 7.07 -0.02 6.44
C ALA A 51 7.98 1.15 6.01
N VAL A 52 9.28 1.07 6.30
CA VAL A 52 10.26 2.07 5.83
C VAL A 52 10.39 2.05 4.30
N GLU A 53 10.41 0.86 3.70
CA GLU A 53 10.49 0.71 2.24
C GLU A 53 9.24 1.27 1.55
N VAL A 54 8.04 1.02 2.09
CA VAL A 54 6.78 1.58 1.57
C VAL A 54 6.82 3.09 1.54
N ILE A 55 7.19 3.75 2.66
CA ILE A 55 7.27 5.21 2.71
C ILE A 55 8.31 5.76 1.72
N ARG A 56 9.46 5.10 1.57
CA ARG A 56 10.48 5.50 0.58
C ARG A 56 9.97 5.36 -0.85
N MET A 57 9.17 4.32 -1.14
CA MET A 57 8.55 4.14 -2.45
C MET A 57 7.50 5.22 -2.71
N GLU A 58 6.63 5.52 -1.75
CA GLU A 58 5.63 6.58 -1.85
C GLU A 58 6.26 7.96 -2.07
N GLU A 59 7.40 8.25 -1.42
CA GLU A 59 8.10 9.52 -1.61
C GLU A 59 8.80 9.61 -2.97
N ARG A 60 9.32 8.49 -3.49
CA ARG A 60 9.98 8.45 -4.80
C ARG A 60 8.97 8.45 -5.95
N PHE A 61 7.86 7.76 -5.77
CA PHE A 61 6.80 7.56 -6.74
C PHE A 61 5.47 7.91 -6.07
N PRO A 62 5.15 9.22 -5.93
CA PRO A 62 3.86 9.61 -5.39
C PRO A 62 2.77 8.99 -6.27
N GLU A 63 1.74 8.40 -5.64
CA GLU A 63 0.63 7.85 -6.42
C GLU A 63 0.12 8.91 -7.39
N PRO A 64 -0.09 8.55 -8.67
CA PRO A 64 -0.71 9.48 -9.59
C PRO A 64 -2.05 9.87 -8.97
N LYS A 65 -2.30 11.18 -8.87
CA LYS A 65 -3.60 11.68 -8.44
C LYS A 65 -4.62 10.94 -9.28
N LYS A 66 -5.58 10.30 -8.61
CA LYS A 66 -6.74 9.68 -9.28
C LYS A 66 -7.61 10.82 -9.78
N ASP A 67 -7.12 11.49 -10.81
CA ASP A 67 -7.91 12.37 -11.64
C ASP A 67 -8.85 11.42 -12.35
N TYR A 68 -10.03 11.21 -11.76
CA TYR A 68 -11.13 10.56 -12.45
C TYR A 68 -11.39 11.40 -13.69
N LEU A 69 -10.86 10.95 -14.83
CA LEU A 69 -11.16 11.53 -16.13
C LEU A 69 -12.66 11.34 -16.33
N HIS A 70 -13.43 12.39 -16.02
CA HIS A 70 -14.88 12.37 -16.15
C HIS A 70 -15.32 12.15 -17.61
N ASP A 71 -14.40 12.41 -18.55
CA ASP A 71 -14.62 12.43 -20.00
C ASP A 71 -14.12 11.17 -20.73
N VAL A 72 -13.86 10.05 -20.03
CA VAL A 72 -13.63 8.78 -20.73
C VAL A 72 -14.95 8.31 -21.30
N GLU A 73 -15.16 8.51 -22.61
CA GLU A 73 -16.33 8.03 -23.32
C GLU A 73 -16.57 6.54 -23.03
N PRO A 74 -17.80 6.12 -22.67
CA PRO A 74 -18.12 4.72 -22.44
C PRO A 74 -17.75 3.87 -23.66
N PHE A 75 -17.21 2.68 -23.40
CA PHE A 75 -16.82 1.63 -24.36
C PHE A 75 -17.48 1.79 -25.75
N ARG A 76 -16.67 1.87 -26.82
CA ARG A 76 -17.18 1.79 -28.19
C ARG A 76 -17.94 0.48 -28.37
N HIS A 77 -19.26 0.57 -28.57
CA HIS A 77 -20.06 -0.60 -28.94
C HIS A 77 -19.83 -0.83 -30.43
N TYR A 78 -19.24 -1.97 -30.79
CA TYR A 78 -19.16 -2.40 -32.18
C TYR A 78 -20.49 -3.04 -32.56
N ASP A 79 -20.98 -2.75 -33.76
CA ASP A 79 -22.14 -3.46 -34.29
C ASP A 79 -21.84 -4.97 -34.32
N GLN A 80 -22.65 -5.72 -33.59
CA GLN A 80 -22.54 -7.17 -33.54
C GLN A 80 -22.94 -7.71 -34.91
N TYR A 81 -22.03 -8.44 -35.57
CA TYR A 81 -22.32 -9.08 -36.85
C TYR A 81 -23.54 -9.98 -36.72
N SER A 82 -24.60 -9.63 -37.44
CA SER A 82 -25.81 -10.45 -37.55
C SER A 82 -25.61 -11.44 -38.68
N SER A 83 -25.79 -12.73 -38.40
CA SER A 83 -25.56 -13.76 -39.40
C SER A 83 -26.66 -13.71 -40.48
N PRO A 84 -26.36 -13.99 -41.76
CA PRO A 84 -27.38 -13.99 -42.82
C PRO A 84 -28.48 -15.05 -42.66
N ARG A 85 -28.41 -15.91 -41.63
CA ARG A 85 -29.44 -16.90 -41.31
C ARG A 85 -30.62 -16.32 -40.54
N ASP A 86 -30.47 -15.12 -40.00
CA ASP A 86 -31.47 -14.45 -39.15
C ASP A 86 -32.27 -13.35 -39.90
N LEU A 87 -32.16 -13.29 -41.24
CA LEU A 87 -32.90 -12.39 -42.14
C LEU A 87 -33.97 -13.13 -42.96
#